data_AF-X0TSR8-F1
#
_entry.id   AF-X0TSR8-F1
#
_cell.length_a   1.000
_cell.length_b   1.000
_cell.length_c   1.000
_cell.angle_alpha   90.00
_cell.angle_beta   90.00
_cell.angle_gamma   90.00
#
_symmetry.space_group_name_H-M   'P 1'
#
loop_
_entity.id
_entity.type
_entity.pdbx_description
1 polymer ?
#
loop_
_entity_poly.entity_id
_entity_poly.type
_entity_poly.pdbx_seq_one_letter_code
_entity_poly.pdbx_strand_id
1 'polypeptide(L)'
;AKALLERQVYPEIREYPGAPLKTPYDVVAHTLPLLMGVEAVQVEKPFKVKATMLGKIQRPEGKVDVLSNPFGYVWGHATNDDIVALNRLVWKGNKVFWASESFHENGKTYPAGTMIIRNKDGLIEDLKAVAKDLYVHFEGLKTKPEVKAYELKQVRLGLYKSWTASMDEGWTRWVLEQFEFPYKSVFDKDIRKGNLNQDFDVIIFPDLRERAIIDGIPESATPPEYSGGIGEIGAKHIR
;
A
#
# COMPACT_ATOMS: atom_id res chain seq x y z
N ALA A 1 -21.48 -22.00 -9.44
CA ALA A 1 -21.46 -20.52 -9.62
C ALA A 1 -22.37 -19.80 -8.64
N LYS A 2 -23.65 -20.18 -8.48
CA LYS A 2 -24.64 -19.49 -7.61
C LYS A 2 -24.12 -19.12 -6.21
N ALA A 3 -23.58 -20.08 -5.46
CA ALA A 3 -23.07 -19.84 -4.10
C ALA A 3 -21.95 -18.77 -4.00
N LEU A 4 -21.18 -18.55 -5.07
CA LEU A 4 -20.11 -17.53 -5.10
C LEU A 4 -20.61 -16.14 -5.52
N LEU A 5 -21.72 -16.07 -6.25
CA LEU A 5 -22.21 -14.84 -6.87
C LEU A 5 -23.45 -14.28 -6.15
N GLU A 6 -24.15 -15.09 -5.36
CA GLU A 6 -25.27 -14.62 -4.57
C GLU A 6 -24.81 -13.94 -3.27
N ARG A 7 -25.58 -12.94 -2.84
CA ARG A 7 -25.40 -12.35 -1.51
C ARG A 7 -25.84 -13.35 -0.46
N GLN A 8 -24.88 -13.90 0.27
CA GLN A 8 -25.14 -14.82 1.37
C GLN A 8 -25.64 -14.04 2.59
N VAL A 9 -26.64 -14.59 3.28
CA VAL A 9 -27.13 -14.04 4.55
C VAL A 9 -26.53 -14.89 5.67
N TYR A 10 -25.63 -14.31 6.44
CA TYR A 10 -25.06 -14.99 7.60
C TYR A 10 -26.13 -15.19 8.68
N PRO A 11 -26.27 -16.39 9.27
CA PRO A 11 -27.31 -16.64 10.26
C PRO A 11 -27.10 -15.85 11.54
N GLU A 12 -28.19 -15.37 12.15
CA GLU A 12 -28.17 -14.79 13.48
C GLU A 12 -28.06 -15.89 14.55
N ILE A 13 -26.83 -16.19 14.97
CA ILE A 13 -26.56 -17.19 16.00
C ILE A 13 -26.51 -16.52 17.37
N ARG A 14 -27.33 -16.99 18.32
CA ARG A 14 -27.34 -16.55 19.72
C ARG A 14 -27.25 -17.77 20.64
N GLU A 15 -26.53 -17.64 21.75
CA GLU A 15 -26.40 -18.75 22.72
C GLU A 15 -27.67 -19.00 23.51
N TYR A 16 -28.48 -17.96 23.74
CA TYR A 16 -29.79 -18.01 24.39
C TYR A 16 -30.68 -16.85 23.92
N PRO A 17 -32.01 -16.91 24.12
CA PRO A 17 -32.91 -15.82 23.75
C PRO A 17 -32.51 -14.49 24.40
N GLY A 18 -32.27 -13.46 23.59
CA GLY A 18 -31.83 -12.13 24.04
C GLY A 18 -30.32 -11.93 24.21
N ALA A 19 -29.50 -12.98 24.08
CA ALA A 19 -28.04 -12.85 24.08
C ALA A 19 -27.55 -11.99 22.89
N PRO A 20 -26.38 -11.33 23.01
CA PRO A 20 -25.71 -10.73 21.86
C PRO A 20 -25.51 -11.74 20.71
N LEU A 21 -25.44 -11.25 19.47
CA LEU A 21 -25.06 -12.08 18.33
C LEU A 21 -23.67 -12.65 18.55
N LYS A 22 -23.51 -13.94 18.31
CA LYS A 22 -22.21 -14.60 18.37
C LYS A 22 -21.33 -14.04 17.25
N THR A 23 -20.20 -13.44 17.62
CA THR A 23 -19.22 -12.95 16.65
C THR A 23 -18.73 -14.12 15.80
N PRO A 24 -18.74 -13.98 14.45
CA PRO A 24 -18.17 -14.98 13.56
C PRO A 24 -16.71 -15.25 13.91
N TYR A 25 -16.33 -16.52 13.96
CA TYR A 25 -14.93 -16.94 14.18
C TYR A 25 -14.09 -16.89 12.88
N ASP A 26 -14.74 -16.92 11.72
CA ASP A 26 -14.12 -17.00 10.39
C ASP A 26 -14.99 -16.30 9.31
N VAL A 27 -14.62 -16.44 8.04
CA VAL A 27 -15.28 -15.89 6.84
C VAL A 27 -16.79 -16.06 6.88
N VAL A 28 -17.50 -14.93 6.83
CA VAL A 28 -18.97 -14.86 6.89
C VAL A 28 -19.66 -15.04 5.54
N ALA A 29 -18.92 -14.92 4.43
CA ALA A 29 -19.46 -15.12 3.08
C ALA A 29 -18.32 -15.33 2.05
N HIS A 30 -18.61 -16.10 0.99
CA HIS A 30 -17.79 -16.19 -0.21
C HIS A 30 -18.42 -15.44 -1.40
N THR A 31 -19.15 -14.35 -1.11
CA THR A 31 -19.83 -13.53 -2.12
C THR A 31 -18.82 -12.66 -2.87
N LEU A 32 -18.30 -13.16 -3.99
CA LEU A 32 -17.31 -12.48 -4.84
C LEU A 32 -17.73 -11.04 -5.24
N PRO A 33 -19.00 -10.77 -5.59
CA PRO A 33 -19.41 -9.42 -5.94
C PRO A 33 -19.14 -8.40 -4.82
N LEU A 34 -19.41 -8.78 -3.57
CA LEU A 34 -19.12 -7.93 -2.41
C LEU A 34 -17.62 -7.78 -2.16
N LEU A 35 -16.86 -8.87 -2.29
CA LEU A 35 -15.40 -8.86 -2.12
C LEU A 35 -14.69 -7.99 -3.17
N MET A 36 -15.23 -7.96 -4.39
CA MET A 36 -14.65 -7.22 -5.51
C MET A 36 -15.30 -5.84 -5.72
N GLY A 37 -16.31 -5.48 -4.93
CA GLY A 37 -17.06 -4.23 -5.09
C GLY A 37 -17.81 -4.12 -6.42
N VAL A 38 -18.27 -5.24 -6.98
CA VAL A 38 -19.04 -5.28 -8.24
C VAL A 38 -20.49 -5.70 -7.99
N GLU A 39 -21.40 -5.23 -8.85
CA GLU A 39 -22.79 -5.64 -8.82
C GLU A 39 -22.98 -6.97 -9.56
N ALA A 40 -23.74 -7.90 -8.97
CA ALA A 40 -24.15 -9.13 -9.63
C ALA A 40 -25.67 -9.16 -9.81
N VAL A 41 -26.10 -9.29 -11.07
CA VAL A 41 -27.52 -9.39 -11.43
C VAL A 41 -27.85 -10.85 -11.72
N GLN A 42 -28.73 -11.44 -10.90
CA GLN A 42 -29.21 -12.80 -11.12
C GLN A 42 -30.19 -12.85 -12.29
N VAL A 43 -29.99 -13.81 -13.20
CA VAL A 43 -30.90 -14.06 -14.32
C VAL A 43 -31.45 -15.49 -14.22
N GLU A 44 -32.76 -15.61 -14.02
CA GLU A 44 -33.42 -16.91 -13.78
C GLU A 44 -33.89 -17.61 -15.06
N LYS A 45 -34.15 -16.86 -16.12
CA LYS A 45 -34.64 -17.37 -17.40
C LYS A 45 -33.61 -17.11 -18.50
N PRO A 46 -33.46 -18.00 -19.49
CA PRO A 46 -32.60 -17.75 -20.65
C PRO A 46 -32.95 -16.40 -21.29
N PHE A 47 -31.92 -15.62 -21.60
CA PHE A 47 -32.05 -14.32 -22.26
C PHE A 47 -31.09 -14.25 -23.44
N LYS A 48 -31.38 -13.34 -24.37
CA LYS A 48 -30.48 -13.03 -25.49
C LYS A 48 -29.93 -11.64 -25.28
N VAL A 49 -28.62 -11.50 -25.43
CA VAL A 49 -27.92 -10.22 -25.39
C VAL A 49 -27.04 -10.12 -26.62
N LYS A 50 -26.92 -8.91 -27.17
CA LYS A 50 -25.90 -8.63 -28.18
C LYS A 50 -24.55 -8.59 -27.48
N ALA A 51 -23.84 -9.72 -27.50
CA ALA A 51 -22.52 -9.85 -26.91
C ALA A 51 -21.51 -10.29 -27.96
N THR A 52 -20.26 -9.88 -27.77
CA THR A 52 -19.12 -10.33 -28.58
C THR A 52 -18.18 -11.08 -27.65
N MET A 53 -17.82 -12.30 -28.03
CA MET A 53 -16.87 -13.09 -27.24
C MET A 53 -15.48 -12.47 -27.34
N LEU A 54 -14.92 -12.04 -26.21
CA LEU A 54 -13.55 -11.56 -26.14
C LEU A 54 -12.61 -12.76 -25.92
N GLY A 55 -11.79 -13.08 -26.93
CA GLY A 55 -10.80 -14.17 -26.82
C GLY A 55 -9.61 -13.83 -25.92
N LYS A 56 -9.32 -12.53 -25.73
CA LYS A 56 -8.28 -12.03 -24.84
C LYS A 56 -8.70 -10.66 -24.32
N ILE A 57 -8.46 -10.40 -23.04
CA ILE A 57 -8.58 -9.06 -22.47
C ILE A 57 -7.31 -8.29 -22.85
N GLN A 58 -7.46 -7.17 -23.55
CA GLN A 58 -6.36 -6.24 -23.75
C GLN A 58 -6.11 -5.53 -22.43
N ARG A 59 -4.95 -5.79 -21.83
CA ARG A 59 -4.54 -5.07 -20.62
C ARG A 59 -4.17 -3.63 -21.02
N PRO A 60 -4.39 -2.65 -20.12
CA PRO A 60 -3.79 -1.33 -20.33
C PRO A 60 -2.27 -1.48 -20.49
N GLU A 61 -1.65 -0.49 -21.12
CA GLU A 61 -0.19 -0.39 -21.23
C GLU A 61 0.23 0.92 -20.57
N GLY A 62 1.35 0.91 -19.86
CA GLY A 62 1.94 2.15 -19.39
C GLY A 62 2.38 3.01 -20.56
N LYS A 63 2.35 4.32 -20.37
CA LYS A 63 2.60 5.30 -21.43
C LYS A 63 3.37 6.49 -20.89
N VAL A 64 4.24 7.05 -21.73
CA VAL A 64 4.92 8.33 -21.47
C VAL A 64 4.65 9.27 -22.64
N ASP A 65 4.07 10.44 -22.38
CA ASP A 65 3.86 11.47 -23.40
C ASP A 65 5.15 12.24 -23.66
N VAL A 66 6.00 11.73 -24.56
CA VAL A 66 7.30 12.37 -24.85
C VAL A 66 7.08 13.77 -25.46
N LEU A 67 7.39 14.80 -24.67
CA LEU A 67 7.35 16.20 -25.10
C LEU A 67 8.76 16.74 -25.39
N SER A 68 8.84 17.72 -26.29
CA SER A 68 10.04 18.54 -26.44
C SER A 68 10.12 19.56 -25.31
N ASN A 69 11.25 19.59 -24.60
CA ASN A 69 11.54 20.53 -23.51
C ASN A 69 10.42 20.66 -22.44
N PRO A 70 9.98 19.56 -21.79
CA PRO A 70 8.97 19.64 -20.75
C PRO A 70 9.54 20.24 -19.46
N PHE A 71 8.67 20.92 -18.69
CA PHE A 71 8.94 21.22 -17.28
C PHE A 71 9.08 19.94 -16.46
N GLY A 72 8.21 18.95 -16.73
CA GLY A 72 8.10 17.73 -15.94
C GLY A 72 6.99 16.82 -16.45
N TYR A 73 6.63 15.84 -15.64
CA TYR A 73 5.55 14.89 -15.91
C TYR A 73 4.63 14.75 -14.70
N VAL A 74 3.41 14.27 -14.92
CA VAL A 74 2.44 13.98 -13.85
C VAL A 74 1.79 12.62 -14.03
N TRP A 75 1.37 12.03 -12.91
CA TRP A 75 0.53 10.83 -12.89
C TRP A 75 -0.38 10.82 -11.64
N GLY A 76 -1.30 9.86 -11.60
CA GLY A 76 -2.33 9.74 -10.57
C GLY A 76 -1.84 9.08 -9.27
N HIS A 77 -2.78 8.75 -8.39
CA HIS A 77 -2.57 7.97 -7.16
C HIS A 77 -3.75 7.02 -6.91
N ALA A 78 -4.43 6.60 -7.98
CA ALA A 78 -5.68 5.86 -7.91
C ALA A 78 -5.47 4.35 -7.97
N THR A 79 -4.28 3.92 -8.37
CA THR A 79 -3.91 2.51 -8.53
C THR A 79 -2.68 2.17 -7.71
N ASN A 80 -2.52 0.89 -7.39
CA ASN A 80 -1.33 0.40 -6.70
C ASN A 80 -0.05 0.67 -7.51
N ASP A 81 -0.13 0.55 -8.85
CA ASP A 81 0.99 0.81 -9.76
C ASP A 81 1.50 2.25 -9.67
N ASP A 82 0.63 3.23 -9.39
CA ASP A 82 1.01 4.62 -9.21
C ASP A 82 1.99 4.79 -8.03
N ILE A 83 1.81 4.00 -6.97
CA ILE A 83 2.65 4.03 -5.76
C ILE A 83 3.97 3.28 -5.99
N VAL A 84 3.94 2.18 -6.74
CA VAL A 84 5.18 1.48 -7.16
C VAL A 84 6.01 2.40 -8.05
N ALA A 85 5.39 3.09 -9.00
CA ALA A 85 6.05 4.09 -9.85
C ALA A 85 6.72 5.20 -9.03
N LEU A 86 6.01 5.74 -8.03
CA LEU A 86 6.56 6.71 -7.10
C LEU A 86 7.83 6.20 -6.41
N ASN A 87 7.76 5.03 -5.79
CA ASN A 87 8.88 4.45 -5.04
C ASN A 87 10.10 4.23 -5.94
N ARG A 88 9.91 3.66 -7.13
CA ARG A 88 10.98 3.46 -8.12
C ARG A 88 11.64 4.79 -8.54
N LEU A 89 10.83 5.82 -8.82
CA LEU A 89 11.33 7.11 -9.30
C LEU A 89 12.08 7.87 -8.21
N VAL A 90 11.54 7.92 -6.99
CA VAL A 90 12.19 8.56 -5.84
C VAL A 90 13.51 7.85 -5.51
N TRP A 91 13.54 6.52 -5.55
CA TRP A 91 14.76 5.75 -5.28
C TRP A 91 15.87 5.99 -6.32
N LYS A 92 15.50 6.23 -7.59
CA LYS A 92 16.44 6.69 -8.62
C LYS A 92 16.90 8.16 -8.46
N GLY A 93 16.54 8.82 -7.36
CA GLY A 93 16.91 10.19 -7.07
C GLY A 93 16.19 11.21 -7.95
N ASN A 94 15.01 10.87 -8.48
CA ASN A 94 14.15 11.84 -9.13
C ASN A 94 13.42 12.69 -8.08
N LYS A 95 13.23 13.98 -8.39
CA LYS A 95 12.46 14.89 -7.52
C LYS A 95 10.98 14.79 -7.86
N VAL A 96 10.25 14.06 -7.01
CA VAL A 96 8.81 13.89 -7.10
C VAL A 96 8.13 14.74 -6.04
N PHE A 97 6.99 15.31 -6.39
CA PHE A 97 6.18 16.16 -5.53
C PHE A 97 4.75 15.67 -5.48
N TRP A 98 4.11 15.76 -4.32
CA TRP A 98 2.69 15.48 -4.11
C TRP A 98 1.89 16.78 -4.11
N ALA A 99 0.98 16.97 -5.06
CA ALA A 99 0.11 18.13 -5.09
C ALA A 99 -0.83 18.13 -3.87
N SER A 100 -0.81 19.20 -3.07
CA SER A 100 -1.67 19.30 -1.88
C SER A 100 -3.12 19.66 -2.22
N GLU A 101 -3.34 20.20 -3.41
CA GLU A 101 -4.61 20.73 -3.91
C GLU A 101 -4.78 20.31 -5.38
N SER A 102 -6.01 20.42 -5.90
CA SER A 102 -6.25 20.25 -7.33
C SER A 102 -5.69 21.42 -8.13
N PHE A 103 -5.26 21.17 -9.36
CA PHE A 103 -4.80 22.23 -10.28
C PHE A 103 -5.29 21.98 -11.71
N HIS A 104 -5.28 23.03 -12.53
CA HIS A 104 -5.70 22.95 -13.93
C HIS A 104 -4.52 23.23 -14.85
N GLU A 105 -4.27 22.33 -15.79
CA GLU A 105 -3.19 22.45 -16.78
C GLU A 105 -3.58 21.66 -18.04
N ASN A 106 -3.13 22.10 -19.22
CA ASN A 106 -3.47 21.45 -20.50
C ASN A 106 -4.99 21.22 -20.74
N GLY A 107 -5.87 22.07 -20.19
CA GLY A 107 -7.33 21.91 -20.32
C GLY A 107 -7.93 20.79 -19.46
N LYS A 108 -7.14 20.21 -18.54
CA LYS A 108 -7.54 19.13 -17.63
C LYS A 108 -7.35 19.56 -16.18
N THR A 109 -8.28 19.13 -15.32
CA THR A 109 -8.16 19.27 -13.87
C THR A 109 -7.52 18.02 -13.28
N TYR A 110 -6.44 18.21 -12.56
CA TYR A 110 -5.74 17.18 -11.79
C TYR A 110 -6.17 17.28 -10.32
N PRO A 111 -6.58 16.19 -9.66
CA PRO A 111 -7.02 16.23 -8.27
C PRO A 111 -5.86 16.46 -7.29
N ALA A 112 -6.18 16.81 -6.04
CA ALA A 112 -5.21 16.76 -4.95
C ALA A 112 -4.61 15.35 -4.87
N GLY A 113 -3.30 15.27 -4.64
CA GLY A 113 -2.52 14.03 -4.65
C GLY A 113 -1.97 13.62 -6.00
N THR A 114 -2.20 14.38 -7.07
CA THR A 114 -1.44 14.19 -8.31
C THR A 114 0.05 14.33 -8.05
N MET A 115 0.81 13.36 -8.53
CA MET A 115 2.27 13.34 -8.41
C MET A 115 2.89 14.12 -9.57
N ILE A 116 3.91 14.92 -9.28
CA ILE A 116 4.60 15.78 -10.23
C ILE A 116 6.09 15.48 -10.15
N ILE A 117 6.73 15.15 -11.28
CA ILE A 117 8.17 14.90 -11.36
C ILE A 117 8.84 15.97 -12.23
N ARG A 118 9.87 16.61 -11.71
CA ARG A 118 10.60 17.65 -12.45
C ARG A 118 11.51 17.02 -13.50
N ASN A 119 11.53 17.59 -14.70
CA ASN A 119 12.40 17.14 -15.77
C ASN A 119 13.90 17.26 -15.40
N LYS A 120 14.67 16.25 -15.78
CA LYS A 120 16.14 16.19 -15.70
C LYS A 120 16.67 15.24 -16.78
N ASP A 121 17.97 15.28 -17.01
CA ASP A 121 18.64 14.33 -17.90
C ASP A 121 18.37 12.89 -17.45
N GLY A 122 18.03 12.02 -18.41
CA GLY A 122 17.72 10.61 -18.17
C GLY A 122 16.29 10.32 -17.67
N LEU A 123 15.49 11.34 -17.31
CA LEU A 123 14.14 11.10 -16.77
C LEU A 123 13.26 10.28 -17.72
N ILE A 124 13.29 10.56 -19.02
CA ILE A 124 12.44 9.86 -20.00
C ILE A 124 12.70 8.36 -20.03
N GLU A 125 13.96 7.95 -19.93
CA GLU A 125 14.31 6.54 -19.91
C GLU A 125 13.91 5.88 -18.59
N ASP A 126 13.98 6.61 -17.47
CA ASP A 126 13.41 6.16 -16.19
C ASP A 126 11.89 5.96 -16.29
N LEU A 127 11.15 6.93 -16.84
CA LEU A 127 9.70 6.86 -17.00
C LEU A 127 9.29 5.71 -17.93
N LYS A 128 9.99 5.52 -19.06
CA LYS A 128 9.74 4.40 -19.98
C LYS A 128 10.01 3.06 -19.32
N ALA A 129 11.09 2.95 -18.53
CA ALA A 129 11.39 1.71 -17.80
C ALA A 129 10.29 1.37 -16.80
N VAL A 130 9.78 2.37 -16.07
CA VAL A 130 8.65 2.19 -15.14
C VAL A 130 7.35 1.84 -15.87
N ALA A 131 7.01 2.58 -16.93
CA ALA A 131 5.80 2.36 -17.73
C ALA A 131 5.79 1.02 -18.51
N LYS A 132 6.94 0.37 -18.69
CA LYS A 132 7.01 -0.95 -19.31
C LYS A 132 6.44 -2.04 -18.40
N ASP A 133 6.67 -1.90 -17.10
CA ASP A 133 6.28 -2.91 -16.11
C ASP A 133 4.92 -2.59 -15.47
N LEU A 134 4.54 -1.31 -15.46
CA LEU A 134 3.38 -0.79 -14.74
C LEU A 134 2.38 -0.14 -15.69
N TYR A 135 1.11 -0.15 -15.31
CA TYR A 135 0.01 0.43 -16.09
C TYR A 135 -0.14 1.95 -15.86
N VAL A 136 0.96 2.67 -15.70
CA VAL A 136 0.99 4.09 -15.37
C VAL A 136 1.14 4.93 -16.63
N HIS A 137 0.33 5.98 -16.74
CA HIS A 137 0.45 7.00 -17.77
C HIS A 137 1.10 8.27 -17.19
N PHE A 138 2.29 8.59 -17.68
CA PHE A 138 2.98 9.84 -17.39
C PHE A 138 2.63 10.90 -18.43
N GLU A 139 1.83 11.87 -18.02
CA GLU A 139 1.41 13.00 -18.84
C GLU A 139 2.46 14.12 -18.76
N GLY A 140 2.86 14.67 -19.91
CA GLY A 140 3.86 15.72 -19.95
C GLY A 140 3.32 17.11 -19.57
N LEU A 141 4.08 17.83 -18.75
CA LEU A 141 3.83 19.23 -18.40
C LEU A 141 4.82 20.15 -19.10
N LYS A 142 4.30 21.16 -19.82
CA LYS A 142 5.14 22.19 -20.46
C LYS A 142 5.58 23.26 -19.48
N THR A 143 4.69 23.64 -18.57
CA THR A 143 4.86 24.71 -17.57
C THR A 143 4.82 24.15 -16.16
N LYS A 144 5.38 24.91 -15.22
CA LYS A 144 5.29 24.59 -13.79
C LYS A 144 3.85 24.84 -13.32
N PRO A 145 3.15 23.84 -12.75
CA PRO A 145 1.82 24.07 -12.19
C PRO A 145 1.85 25.04 -11.01
N GLU A 146 0.88 25.94 -10.95
CA GLU A 146 0.67 26.85 -9.81
C GLU A 146 -0.11 26.12 -8.71
N VAL A 147 0.56 25.17 -8.05
CA VAL A 147 -0.03 24.39 -6.95
C VAL A 147 0.97 24.24 -5.81
N LYS A 148 0.46 24.32 -4.58
CA LYS A 148 1.27 23.94 -3.42
C LYS A 148 1.52 22.43 -3.46
N ALA A 149 2.77 22.03 -3.32
CA ALA A 149 3.16 20.63 -3.36
C ALA A 149 4.24 20.30 -2.32
N TYR A 150 4.28 19.05 -1.89
CA TYR A 150 5.26 18.52 -0.94
C TYR A 150 6.29 17.68 -1.68
N GLU A 151 7.58 17.96 -1.50
CA GLU A 151 8.63 17.09 -2.04
C GLU A 151 8.60 15.74 -1.31
N LEU A 152 8.47 14.66 -2.07
CA LEU A 152 8.50 13.30 -1.56
C LEU A 152 9.94 12.82 -1.52
N LYS A 153 10.37 12.39 -0.33
CA LYS A 153 11.71 11.87 -0.09
C LYS A 153 11.61 10.40 0.28
N GLN A 154 12.69 9.66 0.03
CA GLN A 154 12.81 8.31 0.54
C GLN A 154 12.75 8.35 2.07
N VAL A 155 11.82 7.59 2.65
CA VAL A 155 11.65 7.45 4.09
C VAL A 155 12.54 6.32 4.58
N ARG A 156 13.32 6.55 5.64
CA ARG A 156 14.05 5.49 6.33
C ARG A 156 13.07 4.72 7.22
N LEU A 157 12.43 3.72 6.62
CA LEU A 157 11.37 2.95 7.25
C LEU A 157 11.94 1.76 8.04
N GLY A 158 11.52 1.65 9.30
CA GLY A 158 11.72 0.47 10.14
C GLY A 158 10.42 -0.33 10.26
N LEU A 159 10.50 -1.65 10.23
CA LEU A 159 9.42 -2.56 10.65
C LEU A 159 9.86 -3.29 11.91
N TYR A 160 9.19 -3.03 13.03
CA TYR A 160 9.51 -3.70 14.29
C TYR A 160 9.20 -5.19 14.19
N LYS A 161 10.18 -6.00 14.58
CA LYS A 161 10.11 -7.45 14.56
C LYS A 161 10.50 -8.02 15.92
N SER A 162 9.47 -8.38 16.68
CA SER A 162 9.60 -9.13 17.92
C SER A 162 10.02 -10.58 17.64
N TRP A 163 10.61 -11.24 18.64
CA TRP A 163 10.72 -12.69 18.66
C TRP A 163 9.40 -13.41 18.88
N THR A 164 8.38 -12.70 19.40
CA THR A 164 7.01 -13.21 19.46
C THR A 164 6.40 -13.24 18.07
N ALA A 165 5.84 -14.38 17.67
CA ALA A 165 5.20 -14.51 16.37
C ALA A 165 4.06 -13.50 16.19
N SER A 166 4.09 -12.77 15.08
CA SER A 166 3.05 -11.82 14.68
C SER A 166 2.61 -12.10 13.25
N MET A 167 1.33 -12.39 13.07
CA MET A 167 0.76 -12.53 11.73
C MET A 167 0.69 -11.16 11.02
N ASP A 168 0.40 -10.11 11.78
CA ASP A 168 0.30 -8.74 11.27
C ASP A 168 1.66 -8.21 10.77
N GLU A 169 2.77 -8.55 11.45
CA GLU A 169 4.11 -8.24 10.95
C GLU A 169 4.34 -8.86 9.57
N GLY A 170 3.97 -10.14 9.41
CA GLY A 170 4.13 -10.86 8.15
C GLY A 170 3.32 -10.24 7.01
N TRP A 171 2.07 -9.84 7.28
CA TRP A 171 1.23 -9.15 6.29
C TRP A 171 1.73 -7.76 5.96
N THR A 172 2.10 -6.96 6.97
CA THR A 172 2.68 -5.63 6.78
C THR A 172 3.95 -5.71 5.95
N ARG A 173 4.84 -6.63 6.28
CA ARG A 173 6.06 -6.92 5.52
C ARG A 173 5.76 -7.24 4.06
N TRP A 174 4.80 -8.14 3.83
CA TRP A 174 4.39 -8.52 2.48
C TRP A 174 3.86 -7.33 1.67
N VAL A 175 3.02 -6.47 2.26
CA VAL A 175 2.51 -5.26 1.61
C VAL A 175 3.65 -4.30 1.23
N LEU A 176 4.59 -4.05 2.16
CA LEU A 176 5.75 -3.20 1.86
C LEU A 176 6.59 -3.76 0.71
N GLU A 177 6.79 -5.08 0.66
CA GLU A 177 7.50 -5.76 -0.42
C GLU A 177 6.76 -5.68 -1.75
N GLN A 178 5.45 -5.92 -1.76
CA GLN A 178 4.64 -5.87 -2.99
C GLN A 178 4.62 -4.47 -3.61
N PHE A 179 4.64 -3.42 -2.79
CA PHE A 179 4.60 -2.03 -3.27
C PHE A 179 5.98 -1.34 -3.26
N GLU A 180 7.05 -2.11 -3.11
CA GLU A 180 8.44 -1.64 -3.21
C GLU A 180 8.80 -0.52 -2.23
N PHE A 181 8.26 -0.56 -1.01
CA PHE A 181 8.71 0.31 0.07
C PHE A 181 9.97 -0.29 0.72
N PRO A 182 11.14 0.34 0.57
CA PRO A 182 12.35 -0.15 1.24
C PRO A 182 12.21 0.01 2.76
N TYR A 183 12.38 -1.07 3.50
CA TYR A 183 12.35 -1.07 4.96
C TYR A 183 13.52 -1.88 5.54
N LYS A 184 13.82 -1.67 6.82
CA LYS A 184 14.70 -2.55 7.59
C LYS A 184 13.94 -3.15 8.77
N SER A 185 14.20 -4.41 9.09
CA SER A 185 13.71 -5.00 10.34
C SER A 185 14.40 -4.34 11.53
N VAL A 186 13.61 -3.97 12.54
CA VAL A 186 14.09 -3.39 13.79
C VAL A 186 13.81 -4.40 14.90
N PHE A 187 14.85 -4.98 15.48
CA PHE A 187 14.71 -5.99 16.53
C PHE A 187 14.73 -5.36 17.92
N ASP A 188 14.36 -6.14 18.93
CA ASP A 188 14.31 -5.68 20.32
C ASP A 188 15.63 -5.04 20.79
N LYS A 189 16.76 -5.63 20.39
CA LYS A 189 18.10 -5.11 20.71
C LYS A 189 18.37 -3.73 20.10
N ASP A 190 17.81 -3.44 18.93
CA ASP A 190 18.02 -2.18 18.22
C ASP A 190 17.21 -1.07 18.91
N ILE A 191 15.97 -1.38 19.31
CA ILE A 191 15.14 -0.48 20.13
C ILE A 191 15.80 -0.21 21.49
N ARG A 192 16.30 -1.25 22.17
CA ARG A 192 17.03 -1.12 23.45
C ARG A 192 18.31 -0.31 23.32
N LYS A 193 18.99 -0.36 22.17
CA LYS A 193 20.22 0.43 21.91
C LYS A 193 19.92 1.93 21.79
N GLY A 194 18.73 2.31 21.31
CA GLY A 194 18.33 3.71 21.14
C GLY A 194 18.99 4.37 19.93
N ASN A 195 19.01 5.72 19.90
CA ASN A 195 19.45 6.54 18.75
C ASN A 195 18.71 6.21 17.44
N LEU A 196 17.44 5.83 17.55
CA LEU A 196 16.63 5.33 16.43
C LEU A 196 16.47 6.36 15.30
N ASN A 197 16.44 7.65 15.64
CA ASN A 197 16.36 8.75 14.66
C ASN A 197 17.58 8.87 13.73
N GLN A 198 18.71 8.26 14.08
CA GLN A 198 19.89 8.20 13.20
C GLN A 198 19.69 7.23 12.04
N ASP A 199 18.85 6.20 12.22
CA ASP A 199 18.65 5.14 11.24
C ASP A 199 17.26 5.17 10.60
N PHE A 200 16.26 5.73 11.31
CA PHE A 200 14.85 5.67 10.95
C PHE A 200 14.16 7.03 11.07
N ASP A 201 13.25 7.30 10.13
CA ASP A 201 12.31 8.41 10.21
C ASP A 201 10.98 7.95 10.82
N VAL A 202 10.59 6.70 10.50
CA VAL A 202 9.35 6.07 10.94
C VAL A 202 9.64 4.61 11.27
N ILE A 203 9.10 4.13 12.39
CA ILE A 203 9.09 2.71 12.74
C ILE A 203 7.64 2.27 12.86
N ILE A 204 7.25 1.26 12.08
CA ILE A 204 5.93 0.63 12.15
C ILE A 204 6.00 -0.48 13.19
N PHE A 205 5.08 -0.42 14.16
CA PHE A 205 4.82 -1.51 15.08
C PHE A 205 3.62 -2.30 14.57
N PRO A 206 3.76 -3.61 14.32
CA PRO A 206 2.63 -4.47 14.00
C PRO A 206 1.70 -4.58 15.21
N ASP A 207 0.43 -4.94 14.97
CA ASP A 207 -0.53 -5.17 16.03
C ASP A 207 -0.08 -6.34 16.91
N LEU A 208 0.43 -5.96 18.09
CA LEU A 208 0.96 -6.84 19.10
C LEU A 208 0.51 -6.33 20.46
N ARG A 209 0.22 -7.27 21.37
CA ARG A 209 -0.06 -6.92 22.76
C ARG A 209 1.14 -6.21 23.35
N GLU A 210 0.90 -5.12 24.07
CA GLU A 210 1.94 -4.32 24.74
C GLU A 210 2.93 -5.21 25.51
N ARG A 211 2.43 -6.15 26.31
CA ARG A 211 3.28 -7.07 27.07
C ARG A 211 4.20 -7.92 26.19
N ALA A 212 3.76 -8.33 24.99
CA ALA A 212 4.61 -9.07 24.07
C ALA A 212 5.70 -8.19 23.45
N ILE A 213 5.47 -6.89 23.31
CA ILE A 213 6.47 -5.92 22.85
C ILE A 213 7.48 -5.63 23.97
N ILE A 214 7.00 -5.38 25.19
CA ILE A 214 7.84 -4.99 26.33
C ILE A 214 8.62 -6.18 26.89
N ASP A 215 7.94 -7.28 27.21
CA ASP A 215 8.53 -8.42 27.91
C ASP A 215 9.06 -9.48 26.93
N GLY A 216 8.38 -9.65 25.79
CA GLY A 216 8.72 -10.66 24.78
C GLY A 216 8.62 -12.10 25.29
N ILE A 217 9.45 -12.99 24.73
CA ILE A 217 9.48 -14.41 25.10
C ILE A 217 10.44 -14.60 26.28
N PRO A 218 10.05 -15.29 27.38
CA PRO A 218 10.95 -15.52 28.51
C PRO A 218 12.15 -16.40 28.11
N GLU A 219 13.32 -16.13 28.70
CA GLU A 219 14.56 -16.92 28.52
C GLU A 219 14.39 -18.41 28.88
N SER A 220 13.42 -18.74 29.75
CA SER A 220 13.10 -20.13 30.09
C SER A 220 12.47 -20.92 28.94
N ALA A 221 11.95 -20.24 27.91
CA ALA A 221 11.24 -20.85 26.79
C ALA A 221 12.05 -20.89 25.48
N THR A 222 13.12 -20.10 25.36
CA THR A 222 13.90 -19.96 24.12
C THR A 222 15.34 -19.51 24.43
N PRO A 223 16.33 -19.79 23.57
CA PRO A 223 17.70 -19.27 23.75
C PRO A 223 17.75 -17.75 23.96
N PRO A 224 18.72 -17.23 24.75
CA PRO A 224 18.79 -15.82 25.12
C PRO A 224 18.74 -14.85 23.93
N GLU A 225 19.34 -15.21 22.80
CA GLU A 225 19.37 -14.41 21.58
C GLU A 225 17.99 -14.19 20.92
N TYR A 226 17.01 -15.04 21.23
CA TYR A 226 15.62 -15.00 20.75
C TYR A 226 14.62 -14.68 21.86
N SER A 227 15.11 -14.23 23.01
CA SER A 227 14.31 -13.96 24.21
C SER A 227 14.22 -12.46 24.50
N GLY A 228 13.28 -12.11 25.37
CA GLY A 228 13.02 -10.75 25.83
C GLY A 228 12.27 -9.90 24.81
N GLY A 229 11.85 -8.72 25.26
CA GLY A 229 11.25 -7.66 24.45
C GLY A 229 12.03 -6.36 24.61
N ILE A 230 11.46 -5.24 24.17
CA ILE A 230 12.16 -3.95 24.21
C ILE A 230 12.42 -3.45 25.64
N GLY A 231 11.66 -3.92 26.62
CA GLY A 231 11.71 -3.50 28.02
C GLY A 231 11.41 -2.01 28.24
N GLU A 232 11.43 -1.60 29.50
CA GLU A 232 11.23 -0.19 29.90
C GLU A 232 12.24 0.77 29.26
N ILE A 233 13.47 0.31 29.03
CA ILE A 233 14.50 1.12 28.38
C ILE A 233 14.17 1.38 26.91
N GLY A 234 13.72 0.35 26.19
CA GLY A 234 13.30 0.49 24.79
C GLY A 234 12.05 1.34 24.66
N ALA A 235 11.08 1.19 25.57
CA ALA A 235 9.89 2.04 25.62
C ALA A 235 10.23 3.53 25.79
N LYS A 236 11.30 3.85 26.51
CA LYS A 236 11.80 5.24 26.63
C LYS A 236 12.49 5.74 25.37
N HIS A 237 13.13 4.86 24.59
CA HIS A 237 13.82 5.24 23.36
C HIS A 237 12.89 5.50 22.17
N ILE A 238 11.65 5.00 22.21
CA ILE A 238 10.64 5.22 21.17
C ILE A 238 9.69 6.40 21.46
N ARG A 239 9.83 7.06 22.62
CA ARG A 239 9.12 8.30 22.96
C ARG A 239 9.87 9.51 22.44
#